data_AF-A0AAU2WUF3-F1
#
_entry.id   AF-A0AAU2WUF3-F1
#
_cell.length_a   1.000
_cell.length_b   1.000
_cell.length_c   1.000
_cell.angle_alpha   90.00
_cell.angle_beta   90.00
_cell.angle_gamma   90.00
#
_symmetry.space_group_name_H-M   'P 1'
#
loop_
_entity.id
_entity.type
_entity.pdbx_description
1 polymer ?
#
loop_
_entity_poly.entity_id
_entity_poly.type
_entity_poly.pdbx_seq_one_letter_code
_entity_poly.pdbx_strand_id
1 'polypeptide(L)' 'MVQFQGREYALSRADVETRMRGLRPDRITRYFVDVNGHAYPVKQVARACTGVHAQHTRESQQLLRALGFTIHRAC' A
#
# COMPACT_ATOMS: atom_id res chain seq x y z
N MET A 1 -5.32 -1.49 14.52
CA MET A 1 -5.52 -2.67 13.66
C MET A 1 -6.20 -2.21 12.38
N VAL A 2 -5.85 -2.77 11.23
CA VAL A 2 -6.47 -2.46 9.93
C VAL A 2 -6.97 -3.73 9.27
N GLN A 3 -8.07 -3.64 8.54
CA GLN A 3 -8.64 -4.77 7.82
C GLN A 3 -8.20 -4.78 6.36
N PHE A 4 -7.89 -5.98 5.85
CA PHE A 4 -7.61 -6.20 4.44
C PHE A 4 -8.10 -7.60 4.03
N GLN A 5 -8.96 -7.68 3.01
CA GLN A 5 -9.59 -8.93 2.55
C GLN A 5 -10.19 -9.79 3.69
N GLY A 6 -10.91 -9.15 4.61
CA GLY A 6 -11.56 -9.84 5.73
C GLY A 6 -10.60 -10.37 6.82
N ARG A 7 -9.31 -10.02 6.75
CA ARG A 7 -8.32 -10.33 7.79
C ARG A 7 -7.87 -9.07 8.50
N GLU A 8 -7.61 -9.19 9.79
CA GLU A 8 -7.05 -8.10 10.60
C GLU A 8 -5.53 -8.14 10.60
N TYR A 9 -4.92 -6.97 10.47
CA TYR A 9 -3.48 -6.81 10.54
C TYR A 9 -3.11 -5.73 11.56
N ALA A 10 -2.13 -6.03 12.39
CA ALA A 10 -1.44 -5.04 13.20
C ALA A 10 -0.40 -4.32 12.32
N LEU A 11 -0.87 -3.34 11.53
CA LEU A 11 -0.03 -2.48 10.70
C LEU A 11 -0.16 -1.03 11.16
N SER A 12 0.98 -0.35 11.18
CA SER A 12 1.11 1.09 11.27
C SER A 12 1.77 1.66 10.01
N ARG A 13 1.75 2.99 9.87
CA ARG A 13 2.48 3.69 8.82
C ARG A 13 3.98 3.38 8.83
N ALA A 14 4.59 3.36 10.01
CA ALA A 14 6.02 3.08 10.19
C ALA A 14 6.39 1.65 9.75
N ASP A 15 5.49 0.68 9.95
CA ASP A 15 5.69 -0.69 9.47
C ASP A 15 5.67 -0.76 7.94
N VAL A 16 4.80 0.01 7.28
CA VAL A 16 4.78 0.12 5.82
C VAL A 16 6.10 0.72 5.33
N GLU A 17 6.52 1.84 5.88
CA GLU A 17 7.78 2.51 5.53
C GLU A 17 8.98 1.57 5.73
N THR A 18 9.00 0.80 6.82
CA THR A 18 10.06 -0.20 7.09
C THR A 18 10.05 -1.32 6.06
N ARG A 19 8.90 -1.93 5.78
CA ARG A 19 8.79 -3.05 4.82
C ARG A 19 9.03 -2.64 3.37
N MET A 20 8.76 -1.39 3.03
CA MET A 20 9.00 -0.85 1.68
C MET A 20 10.45 -0.41 1.47
N ARG A 21 11.27 -0.32 2.51
CA ARG A 21 12.66 0.11 2.40
C ARG A 21 13.45 -0.90 1.55
N GLY A 22 14.08 -0.42 0.48
CA GLY A 22 14.88 -1.25 -0.43
C GLY A 22 14.08 -1.95 -1.54
N LEU A 23 12.75 -1.88 -1.53
CA LEU A 23 11.95 -2.37 -2.64
C LEU A 23 12.01 -1.39 -3.82
N ARG A 24 12.01 -1.93 -5.04
CA ARG A 24 11.93 -1.11 -6.26
C ARG A 24 10.46 -0.88 -6.62
N PRO A 25 10.05 0.35 -6.96
CA PRO A 25 8.70 0.60 -7.44
C PRO A 25 8.39 -0.20 -8.71
N ASP A 26 7.26 -0.90 -8.69
CA ASP A 26 6.67 -1.49 -9.89
C ASP A 26 6.10 -0.38 -10.78
N ARG A 27 5.81 -0.71 -12.04
CA ARG A 27 5.19 0.23 -12.98
C ARG A 27 3.85 0.75 -12.42
N ILE A 28 3.75 2.07 -12.25
CA ILE A 28 2.51 2.75 -11.89
C ILE A 28 1.57 2.76 -13.09
N THR A 29 0.37 2.23 -12.91
CA THR A 29 -0.66 2.20 -13.95
C THR A 29 -1.74 3.26 -13.75
N ARG A 30 -2.27 3.40 -12.52
CA ARG A 30 -3.40 4.31 -12.25
C ARG A 30 -3.38 4.96 -10.87
N TYR A 31 -3.03 4.21 -9.82
CA TYR A 31 -3.04 4.72 -8.45
C TYR A 31 -1.75 4.38 -7.73
N PHE A 32 -1.20 5.37 -7.02
CA PHE A 32 0.05 5.23 -6.29
C PHE A 32 0.02 5.99 -4.96
N VAL A 33 1.02 5.74 -4.14
CA VAL A 33 1.26 6.34 -2.83
C VAL A 33 2.75 6.61 -2.70
N ASP A 34 3.12 7.74 -2.09
CA ASP A 34 4.50 8.03 -1.75
C ASP A 34 4.90 7.34 -0.44
N VAL A 35 5.95 6.51 -0.50
CA VAL A 35 6.54 5.82 0.66
C VAL A 35 8.05 6.01 0.59
N ASN A 36 8.68 6.49 1.66
CA ASN A 36 10.13 6.74 1.69
C ASN A 36 10.65 7.59 0.50
N GLY A 37 9.88 8.59 0.04
CA GLY A 37 10.27 9.46 -1.07
C GLY A 37 10.13 8.84 -2.48
N HIS A 38 9.52 7.66 -2.60
CA HIS A 38 9.26 7.01 -3.88
C HIS A 38 7.76 6.74 -4.07
N ALA A 39 7.28 6.91 -5.30
CA ALA A 39 5.92 6.58 -5.69
C ALA A 39 5.79 5.08 -5.96
N TYR A 40 4.93 4.39 -5.20
CA TYR A 40 4.65 2.96 -5.36
C TYR A 40 3.20 2.71 -5.77
N PRO A 41 2.92 1.75 -6.66
CA PRO A 41 1.57 1.27 -6.90
C PRO A 41 0.91 0.78 -5.62
N VAL A 42 -0.34 1.18 -5.39
CA VAL A 42 -1.08 0.83 -4.16
C VAL A 42 -1.14 -0.68 -3.90
N LYS A 43 -1.22 -1.49 -4.97
CA LYS A 43 -1.26 -2.95 -4.88
C LYS A 43 0.09 -3.55 -4.46
N GLN A 44 1.19 -2.95 -4.89
CA GLN A 44 2.53 -3.39 -4.50
C GLN A 44 2.72 -3.17 -2.99
N VAL A 45 2.37 -1.98 -2.48
CA VAL A 45 2.51 -1.65 -1.06
C VAL A 45 1.63 -2.58 -0.19
N ALA A 46 0.37 -2.77 -0.59
CA ALA A 46 -0.53 -3.67 0.13
C ALA A 46 0.01 -5.11 0.17
N ARG A 47 0.54 -5.62 -0.95
CA ARG A 47 1.16 -6.95 -1.02
C ARG A 47 2.39 -7.06 -0.13
N ALA A 48 3.28 -6.07 -0.15
CA ALA A 48 4.49 -6.07 0.67
C ALA A 48 4.17 -6.08 2.17
N CYS A 49 3.05 -5.46 2.58
CA CYS A 49 2.68 -5.36 3.99
C CYS A 49 1.85 -6.54 4.51
N THR A 50 1.05 -7.16 3.64
CA THR A 50 0.09 -8.20 4.03
C THR A 50 0.46 -9.60 3.55
N GLY A 51 1.40 -9.71 2.60
CA GLY A 51 1.70 -10.95 1.87
C GLY A 51 0.63 -11.38 0.87
N VAL A 52 -0.47 -10.61 0.75
CA VAL A 52 -1.65 -11.00 -0.03
C VAL A 52 -1.79 -10.13 -1.27
N HIS A 53 -2.13 -10.77 -2.39
CA HIS A 53 -2.44 -10.07 -3.63
C HIS A 53 -3.85 -9.47 -3.58
N ALA A 54 -3.94 -8.16 -3.77
CA ALA A 54 -5.22 -7.46 -3.87
C ALA A 54 -5.97 -7.85 -5.15
N GLN A 55 -7.14 -8.46 -4.99
CA GLN A 55 -8.05 -8.70 -6.12
C GLN A 55 -8.51 -7.33 -6.67
N HIS A 56 -8.99 -6.46 -5.78
CA HIS A 56 -9.48 -5.14 -6.16
C HIS A 56 -8.57 -4.00 -5.67
N THR A 57 -8.33 -3.01 -6.53
CA THR A 57 -7.52 -1.83 -6.18
C THR A 57 -8.11 -1.04 -5.01
N ARG A 58 -9.43 -1.03 -4.86
CA ARG A 58 -10.15 -0.34 -3.77
C ARG A 58 -9.72 -0.85 -2.40
N GLU A 59 -9.46 -2.15 -2.25
CA GLU A 59 -9.04 -2.74 -0.97
C GLU A 59 -7.66 -2.22 -0.56
N SER A 60 -6.72 -2.16 -1.51
CA SER A 60 -5.39 -1.56 -1.26
C SER A 60 -5.51 -0.08 -0.89
N GLN A 61 -6.38 0.67 -1.57
CA GLN A 61 -6.59 2.09 -1.25
C GLN A 61 -7.19 2.27 0.15
N GLN A 62 -8.19 1.46 0.54
CA GLN A 62 -8.80 1.52 1.86
C GLN A 62 -7.79 1.20 2.96
N LEU A 63 -7.00 0.14 2.79
CA LEU A 63 -5.93 -0.22 3.72
C LEU A 63 -4.95 0.94 3.92
N LEU A 64 -4.43 1.50 2.82
CA LEU A 64 -3.42 2.54 2.89
C LEU A 64 -3.98 3.87 3.41
N ARG A 65 -5.22 4.21 3.08
CA ARG A 65 -5.91 5.37 3.68
C ARG A 65 -6.13 5.21 5.18
N ALA A 66 -6.51 4.01 5.63
CA ALA A 66 -6.64 3.71 7.06
C ALA A 66 -5.30 3.83 7.81
N LEU A 67 -4.17 3.63 7.12
CA LEU A 67 -2.82 3.84 7.63
C LEU A 67 -2.32 5.29 7.46
N GLY A 68 -3.17 6.20 6.99
CA GLY A 68 -2.85 7.63 6.87
C GLY A 68 -2.07 8.02 5.60
N PHE A 69 -2.03 7.16 4.58
CA PHE A 69 -1.42 7.49 3.29
C PHE A 69 -2.38 8.24 2.36
N THR A 70 -1.84 9.23 1.65
CA THR A 70 -2.53 9.90 0.55
C THR A 70 -2.40 9.08 -0.72
N ILE A 71 -3.52 8.85 -1.41
CA ILE A 71 -3.55 8.11 -2.68
C ILE A 71 -3.61 9.11 -3.82
N HIS A 72 -2.64 8.99 -4.73
CA HIS A 72 -2.55 9.79 -5.94
C HIS A 72 -3.04 8.99 -7.14
N ARG A 73 -3.47 9.71 -8.18
CA ARG A 73 -3.86 9.14 -9.47
C ARG A 73 -2.82 9.55 -10.51
N ALA A 74 -2.30 8.58 -11.25
CA ALA A 74 -1.47 8.85 -12.43
C ALA A 74 -2.37 9.45 -13.53
N CYS A 75 -1.89 10.51 -14.16
CA CYS A 75 -2.53 11.16 -15.31
C CYS A 75 -2.52 10.25 -16.54
#